data_AF-A0AA88GSN2-F1
#
_entry.id   AF-A0AA88GSN2-F1
#
_cell.length_a   1.000
_cell.length_b   1.000
_cell.length_c   1.000
_cell.angle_alpha   90.00
_cell.angle_beta   90.00
_cell.angle_gamma   90.00
#
_symmetry.space_group_name_H-M   'P 1'
#
loop_
_entity.id
_entity.type
_entity.pdbx_description
1 polymer ?
#
loop_
_entity_poly.entity_id
_entity_poly.type
_entity_poly.pdbx_seq_one_letter_code
_entity_poly.pdbx_strand_id
1 'polypeptide(L)'
;MMSTSKLLVGLLLVATCVILAVLPTEARKFRAARSVKAVNSVLQRCQSVGDPHYVSFTGRRYDFYGVGDYVLAETADKSFIAHARTGKWKKVSVNTAFAVKINQKDTFEYDTKTNSFYLNGKQTKVSVGQTVQLSGSATAKRVSANSLIVSAKNGAHLTATWHRNPAFRSRYGSFGHISLILDAPRSLKFSSGLCISREYLSRTARGVLHNHVHRRVERRVKPKKPTKKQLKRARKACRKAGLKKKKNPNAFHACVADQILAGKKLGKDFAKTIVKVEKLEKKKSKKWKKQARKIIKK
;
A
#
# COMPACT_ATOMS: atom_id res chain seq x y z
N MET A 1 30.10 6.25 69.10
CA MET A 1 30.32 7.68 69.43
C MET A 1 30.71 8.36 68.12
N MET A 2 29.86 9.22 67.55
CA MET A 2 29.99 10.70 67.62
C MET A 2 31.42 11.16 67.29
N SER A 3 31.72 12.08 66.37
CA SER A 3 30.95 13.21 65.86
C SER A 3 31.70 13.84 64.67
N THR A 4 30.91 14.47 63.80
CA THR A 4 31.21 15.61 62.91
C THR A 4 32.25 16.60 63.48
N SER A 5 33.04 17.37 62.70
CA SER A 5 32.54 18.56 61.99
C SER A 5 33.67 19.46 61.43
N LYS A 6 33.47 19.97 60.20
CA LYS A 6 33.66 21.38 59.74
C LYS A 6 35.09 21.94 59.67
N LEU A 7 35.49 22.87 58.80
CA LEU A 7 34.95 23.65 57.67
C LEU A 7 36.21 24.31 57.08
N LEU A 8 36.36 24.43 55.77
CA LEU A 8 36.97 25.64 55.21
C LEU A 8 36.48 25.84 53.77
N VAL A 9 35.65 26.87 53.66
CA VAL A 9 34.94 27.35 52.49
C VAL A 9 35.81 28.39 51.80
N GLY A 10 35.91 28.28 50.48
CA GLY A 10 35.75 29.41 49.57
C GLY A 10 36.99 30.23 49.22
N LEU A 11 37.43 30.10 47.97
CA LEU A 11 37.79 31.27 47.17
C LEU A 11 37.26 31.11 45.73
N LEU A 12 36.36 32.05 45.40
CA LEU A 12 35.79 32.54 44.14
C LEU A 12 36.24 31.90 42.81
N LEU A 13 35.36 31.45 41.91
CA LEU A 13 34.45 32.23 41.03
C LEU A 13 35.14 33.34 40.21
N VAL A 14 35.89 32.97 39.15
CA VAL A 14 36.00 33.75 37.90
C VAL A 14 36.23 32.80 36.72
N ALA A 15 35.65 33.11 35.57
CA ALA A 15 35.88 32.53 34.25
C ALA A 15 35.03 31.32 33.81
N THR A 16 33.71 31.49 33.95
CA THR A 16 32.80 31.12 32.87
C THR A 16 33.07 31.98 31.63
N CYS A 17 33.91 31.54 30.70
CA CYS A 17 33.78 31.82 29.26
C CYS A 17 34.98 31.27 28.48
N VAL A 18 34.69 30.56 27.39
CA VAL A 18 35.60 30.22 26.29
C VAL A 18 36.66 29.15 26.58
N ILE A 19 36.26 27.87 26.56
CA ILE A 19 36.89 26.87 25.67
C ILE A 19 35.78 26.03 25.05
N LEU A 20 35.17 26.59 24.00
CA LEU A 20 34.38 25.91 23.00
C LEU A 20 35.35 25.54 21.86
N ALA A 21 35.25 24.30 21.35
CA ALA A 21 36.15 23.64 20.38
C ALA A 21 37.43 23.11 21.06
N VAL A 22 37.69 21.82 21.15
CA VAL A 22 37.69 20.81 20.09
C VAL A 22 37.44 19.44 20.72
N LEU A 23 36.32 18.79 20.38
CA LEU A 23 36.15 17.33 20.56
C LEU A 23 35.55 16.71 19.28
N PRO A 24 35.97 15.49 18.91
CA PRO A 24 35.85 14.98 17.55
C PRO A 24 34.41 14.72 17.09
N THR A 25 34.18 15.03 15.83
CA THR A 25 32.91 15.06 15.08
C THR A 25 32.35 13.69 14.67
N GLU A 26 32.43 12.66 15.53
CA GLU A 26 31.84 11.34 15.24
C GLU A 26 30.56 11.03 16.04
N ALA A 27 30.21 11.81 17.07
CA ALA A 27 28.99 11.60 17.85
C ALA A 27 27.74 12.36 17.34
N ARG A 28 27.76 12.91 16.12
CA ARG A 28 26.65 13.73 15.54
C ARG A 28 26.09 13.20 14.23
N LYS A 29 25.78 11.89 14.14
CA LYS A 29 24.94 11.35 13.05
C LYS A 29 23.92 10.28 13.45
N PHE A 30 23.34 10.34 14.64
CA PHE A 30 21.96 9.86 14.79
C PHE A 30 21.01 11.02 14.57
N ARG A 31 20.81 11.37 13.29
CA ARG A 31 19.68 12.19 12.86
C ARG A 31 18.43 11.55 13.43
N ALA A 32 17.75 12.27 14.33
CA ALA A 32 16.48 11.91 14.93
C ALA A 32 15.67 11.01 13.99
N ALA A 33 15.62 9.72 14.33
CA ALA A 33 14.62 8.82 13.78
C ALA A 33 13.29 9.48 14.16
N ARG A 34 12.71 10.21 13.22
CA ARG A 34 11.41 10.86 13.37
C ARG A 34 10.50 9.77 13.90
N SER A 35 10.10 9.90 15.17
CA SER A 35 9.36 8.86 15.87
C SER A 35 8.27 8.38 14.95
N VAL A 36 8.33 7.10 14.58
CA VAL A 36 7.14 6.42 14.11
C VAL A 36 6.21 6.60 15.28
N LYS A 37 5.23 7.52 15.19
CA LYS A 37 4.12 7.53 16.13
C LYS A 37 3.66 6.09 16.14
N ALA A 38 3.98 5.35 17.19
CA ALA A 38 3.42 4.04 17.47
C ALA A 38 1.96 4.35 17.72
N VAL A 39 1.19 4.43 16.65
CA VAL A 39 -0.19 4.87 16.73
C VAL A 39 -0.89 3.79 17.54
N ASN A 40 -1.68 4.21 18.52
CA ASN A 40 -2.81 3.49 19.12
C ASN A 40 -3.87 3.08 18.06
N SER A 41 -3.43 2.70 16.85
CA SER A 41 -4.25 2.30 15.73
C SER A 41 -4.47 0.81 15.83
N VAL A 42 -5.72 0.42 15.98
CA VAL A 42 -6.16 -0.98 16.01
C VAL A 42 -5.95 -1.68 14.64
N LEU A 43 -5.83 -0.90 13.55
CA LEU A 43 -5.58 -1.41 12.21
C LEU A 43 -4.16 -1.09 11.72
N GLN A 44 -3.65 -1.99 10.89
CA GLN A 44 -2.56 -1.77 9.94
C GLN A 44 -3.12 -1.75 8.51
N ARG A 45 -2.43 -1.03 7.63
CA ARG A 45 -2.84 -0.87 6.24
C ARG A 45 -1.66 -0.96 5.29
N CYS A 46 -1.86 -1.73 4.22
CA CYS A 46 -0.99 -1.76 3.06
C CYS A 46 -1.74 -1.28 1.81
N GLN A 47 -1.01 -0.65 0.88
CA GLN A 47 -1.54 -0.16 -0.39
C GLN A 47 -0.60 -0.58 -1.53
N SER A 48 -1.17 -0.94 -2.68
CA SER A 48 -0.50 -1.09 -3.98
C SER A 48 -1.38 -0.42 -5.04
N VAL A 49 -1.02 0.80 -5.45
CA VAL A 49 -1.89 1.70 -6.23
C VAL A 49 -1.09 2.39 -7.34
N GLY A 50 -1.74 2.72 -8.46
CA GLY A 50 -1.06 3.39 -9.58
C GLY A 50 -0.07 2.47 -10.29
N ASP A 51 1.13 2.98 -10.58
CA ASP A 51 2.23 2.30 -11.27
C ASP A 51 3.19 1.55 -10.33
N PRO A 52 2.75 0.41 -9.82
CA PRO A 52 2.35 0.29 -8.44
C PRO A 52 3.28 0.98 -7.43
N HIS A 53 2.74 2.02 -6.78
CA HIS A 53 3.27 2.62 -5.56
C HIS A 53 2.83 1.80 -4.35
N TYR A 54 3.79 1.30 -3.58
CA TYR A 54 3.53 0.53 -2.38
C TYR A 54 3.63 1.40 -1.13
N VAL A 55 2.72 1.12 -0.19
CA VAL A 55 2.81 1.55 1.20
C VAL A 55 2.69 0.29 2.04
N SER A 56 3.75 -0.11 2.72
CA SER A 56 3.76 -1.27 3.62
C SER A 56 2.92 -1.02 4.89
N PHE A 57 2.65 -2.07 5.67
CA PHE A 57 1.95 -1.99 6.95
C PHE A 57 2.63 -1.06 7.97
N THR A 58 3.96 -0.91 7.88
CA THR A 58 4.76 0.00 8.71
C THR A 58 4.82 1.43 8.15
N GLY A 59 4.15 1.69 7.02
CA GLY A 59 4.10 3.00 6.37
C GLY A 59 5.30 3.32 5.48
N ARG A 60 6.24 2.39 5.29
CA ARG A 60 7.36 2.56 4.34
C ARG A 60 6.83 2.57 2.91
N ARG A 61 7.29 3.55 2.12
CA ARG A 61 6.92 3.74 0.70
C ARG A 61 8.03 3.26 -0.21
N TYR A 62 7.66 2.62 -1.32
CA TYR A 62 8.59 2.26 -2.38
C TYR A 62 7.84 2.00 -3.68
N ASP A 63 8.56 2.13 -4.79
CA ASP A 63 8.01 1.95 -6.14
C ASP A 63 8.62 0.71 -6.78
N PHE A 64 7.82 0.03 -7.59
CA PHE A 64 8.27 -1.16 -8.29
C PHE A 64 7.66 -1.28 -9.68
N TYR A 65 8.52 -1.58 -10.65
CA TYR A 65 8.19 -1.57 -12.07
C TYR A 65 8.45 -2.93 -12.73
N GLY A 66 8.37 -4.03 -11.97
CA GLY A 66 8.43 -5.37 -12.56
C GLY A 66 7.10 -5.77 -13.20
N VAL A 67 7.14 -6.81 -14.01
CA VAL A 67 5.98 -7.52 -14.56
C VAL A 67 5.97 -8.93 -13.98
N GLY A 68 4.79 -9.49 -13.77
CA GLY A 68 4.57 -10.85 -13.25
C GLY A 68 3.82 -10.87 -11.92
N ASP A 69 3.91 -12.02 -11.24
CA ASP A 69 3.12 -12.32 -10.04
C ASP A 69 3.93 -12.18 -8.76
N TYR A 70 3.36 -11.48 -7.78
CA TYR A 70 4.00 -11.14 -6.51
C TYR A 70 3.09 -11.44 -5.32
N VAL A 71 3.70 -11.88 -4.22
CA VAL A 71 3.00 -12.04 -2.95
C VAL A 71 2.77 -10.64 -2.42
N LEU A 72 1.52 -10.20 -2.40
CA LEU A 72 1.15 -8.92 -1.82
C LEU A 72 1.25 -9.02 -0.29
N ALA A 73 0.64 -10.04 0.31
CA ALA A 73 0.74 -10.33 1.74
C ALA A 73 0.30 -11.77 2.04
N GLU A 74 0.95 -12.39 3.02
CA GLU A 74 0.58 -13.71 3.57
C GLU A 74 0.56 -13.63 5.10
N THR A 75 -0.51 -14.12 5.72
CA THR A 75 -0.60 -14.23 7.18
C THR A 75 0.29 -15.35 7.70
N ALA A 76 0.78 -15.23 8.94
CA ALA A 76 1.69 -16.21 9.53
C ALA A 76 1.06 -17.62 9.63
N ASP A 77 -0.25 -17.69 9.87
CA ASP A 77 -1.05 -18.92 9.90
C ASP A 77 -1.51 -19.41 8.50
N LYS A 78 -1.14 -18.68 7.43
CA LYS A 78 -1.54 -18.94 6.04
C LYS A 78 -3.07 -19.00 5.81
N SER A 79 -3.87 -18.46 6.73
CA SER A 79 -5.32 -18.37 6.56
C SER A 79 -5.74 -17.33 5.51
N PHE A 80 -4.84 -16.40 5.16
CA PHE A 80 -5.05 -15.39 4.14
C PHE A 80 -3.76 -15.15 3.33
N ILE A 81 -3.82 -15.41 2.02
CA ILE A 81 -2.71 -15.17 1.08
C ILE A 81 -3.23 -14.33 -0.08
N ALA A 82 -2.69 -13.14 -0.28
CA ALA A 82 -3.04 -12.25 -1.39
C ALA A 82 -1.88 -12.14 -2.38
N HIS A 83 -2.15 -12.43 -3.65
CA HIS A 83 -1.23 -12.19 -4.77
C HIS A 83 -1.72 -11.02 -5.61
N ALA A 84 -0.77 -10.29 -6.19
CA ALA A 84 -1.00 -9.26 -7.18
C ALA A 84 -0.20 -9.56 -8.45
N ARG A 85 -0.83 -9.43 -9.62
CA ARG A 85 -0.15 -9.46 -10.91
C ARG A 85 0.10 -8.03 -11.36
N THR A 86 1.34 -7.76 -11.75
CA THR A 86 1.70 -6.52 -12.44
C THR A 86 1.91 -6.78 -13.92
N GLY A 87 1.36 -5.90 -14.77
CA GLY A 87 1.45 -5.96 -16.22
C GLY A 87 1.96 -4.64 -16.80
N LYS A 88 2.45 -4.69 -18.04
CA LYS A 88 3.02 -3.52 -18.72
C LYS A 88 2.00 -2.41 -18.91
N TRP A 89 2.43 -1.18 -18.63
CA TRP A 89 1.71 0.06 -18.91
C TRP A 89 2.69 1.08 -19.53
N LYS A 90 2.86 1.03 -20.85
CA LYS A 90 3.91 1.75 -21.60
C LYS A 90 5.31 1.49 -21.02
N LYS A 91 5.88 2.49 -20.35
CA LYS A 91 7.23 2.49 -19.76
C LYS A 91 7.24 2.12 -18.28
N VAL A 92 6.08 1.86 -17.69
CA VAL A 92 5.91 1.43 -16.30
C VAL A 92 5.09 0.14 -16.27
N SER A 93 4.75 -0.36 -15.07
CA SER A 93 3.81 -1.45 -14.88
C SER A 93 2.68 -1.01 -13.94
N VAL A 94 1.56 -1.72 -13.95
CA VAL A 94 0.39 -1.51 -13.08
C VAL A 94 -0.15 -2.85 -12.62
N ASN A 95 -0.91 -2.91 -11.52
CA ASN A 95 -1.62 -4.15 -11.17
C ASN A 95 -2.69 -4.46 -12.22
N THR A 96 -2.72 -5.69 -12.75
CA THR A 96 -3.66 -6.14 -13.78
C THR A 96 -4.53 -7.31 -13.34
N ALA A 97 -4.15 -8.03 -12.29
CA ALA A 97 -4.97 -9.04 -11.64
C ALA A 97 -4.66 -9.11 -10.14
N PHE A 98 -5.58 -9.68 -9.36
CA PHE A 98 -5.32 -10.05 -7.97
C PHE A 98 -6.02 -11.37 -7.67
N ALA A 99 -5.46 -12.13 -6.73
CA ALA A 99 -6.10 -13.33 -6.20
C ALA A 99 -5.90 -13.40 -4.69
N VAL A 100 -6.88 -13.95 -3.99
CA VAL A 100 -6.84 -14.18 -2.54
C VAL A 100 -7.18 -15.63 -2.26
N LYS A 101 -6.23 -16.37 -1.68
CA LYS A 101 -6.42 -17.71 -1.14
C LYS A 101 -6.79 -17.61 0.34
N ILE A 102 -7.87 -18.28 0.72
CA ILE A 102 -8.44 -18.31 2.06
C ILE A 102 -8.36 -19.72 2.61
N ASN A 103 -7.82 -19.85 3.83
CA ASN A 103 -7.67 -21.11 4.58
C ASN A 103 -7.08 -22.25 3.75
N GLN A 104 -6.18 -21.90 2.83
CA GLN A 104 -5.59 -22.80 1.82
C GLN A 104 -6.58 -23.56 0.93
N LYS A 105 -7.88 -23.27 0.99
CA LYS A 105 -8.95 -24.01 0.32
C LYS A 105 -9.50 -23.25 -0.87
N ASP A 106 -10.06 -22.06 -0.62
CA ASP A 106 -10.72 -21.29 -1.66
C ASP A 106 -9.84 -20.17 -2.18
N THR A 107 -9.88 -19.93 -3.48
CA THR A 107 -9.17 -18.86 -4.15
C THR A 107 -10.12 -18.04 -4.98
N PHE A 108 -10.19 -16.74 -4.67
CA PHE A 108 -10.99 -15.78 -5.43
C PHE A 108 -10.09 -14.83 -6.20
N GLU A 109 -10.34 -14.66 -7.49
CA GLU A 109 -9.49 -13.89 -8.40
C GLU A 109 -10.31 -12.98 -9.33
N TYR A 110 -9.68 -11.88 -9.77
CA TYR A 110 -10.14 -11.08 -10.91
C TYR A 110 -8.96 -10.69 -11.82
N ASP A 111 -9.15 -10.83 -13.14
CA ASP A 111 -8.19 -10.43 -14.16
C ASP A 111 -8.77 -9.37 -15.11
N THR A 112 -8.10 -8.23 -15.24
CA THR A 112 -8.50 -7.15 -16.17
C THR A 112 -8.36 -7.52 -17.63
N LYS A 113 -7.47 -8.47 -17.98
CA LYS A 113 -7.24 -8.92 -19.36
C LYS A 113 -8.49 -9.60 -19.90
N THR A 114 -8.95 -10.65 -19.21
CA THR A 114 -10.16 -11.41 -19.58
C THR A 114 -11.44 -10.73 -19.12
N ASN A 115 -11.35 -9.78 -18.18
CA ASN A 115 -12.50 -9.17 -17.51
C ASN A 115 -13.35 -10.19 -16.73
N SER A 116 -12.71 -11.22 -16.20
CA SER A 116 -13.36 -12.36 -15.58
C SER A 116 -13.02 -12.46 -14.10
N PHE A 117 -13.97 -12.95 -13.32
CA PHE A 117 -13.72 -13.47 -11.98
C PHE A 117 -13.43 -14.96 -12.07
N TYR A 118 -12.63 -15.47 -11.15
CA TYR A 118 -12.38 -16.90 -11.01
C TYR A 118 -12.57 -17.31 -9.56
N LEU A 119 -13.23 -18.45 -9.36
CA LEU A 119 -13.32 -19.14 -8.07
C LEU A 119 -12.65 -20.50 -8.24
N ASN A 120 -11.58 -20.74 -7.49
CA ASN A 120 -10.78 -21.96 -7.55
C ASN A 120 -10.31 -22.27 -8.98
N GLY A 121 -9.87 -21.23 -9.72
CA GLY A 121 -9.41 -21.33 -11.10
C GLY A 121 -10.52 -21.44 -12.16
N LYS A 122 -11.77 -21.69 -11.75
CA LYS A 122 -12.90 -21.74 -12.67
C LYS A 122 -13.50 -20.35 -12.86
N GLN A 123 -13.62 -19.91 -14.11
CA GLN A 123 -14.26 -18.64 -14.43
C GLN A 123 -15.70 -18.61 -13.90
N THR A 124 -16.09 -17.51 -13.26
CA THR A 124 -17.40 -17.35 -12.62
C THR A 124 -17.96 -15.96 -12.85
N LYS A 125 -19.30 -15.86 -12.88
CA LYS A 125 -20.01 -14.58 -12.94
C LYS A 125 -20.28 -14.09 -11.53
N VAL A 126 -19.91 -12.84 -11.25
CA VAL A 126 -20.21 -12.17 -9.98
C VAL A 126 -20.93 -10.87 -10.28
N SER A 127 -22.23 -10.79 -10.04
CA SER A 127 -23.04 -9.60 -10.26
C SER A 127 -22.76 -8.51 -9.23
N VAL A 128 -23.04 -7.25 -9.56
CA VAL A 128 -22.90 -6.14 -8.60
C VAL A 128 -23.87 -6.37 -7.43
N GLY A 129 -23.37 -6.25 -6.20
CA GLY A 129 -24.10 -6.55 -4.97
C GLY A 129 -23.91 -7.99 -4.48
N GLN A 130 -23.56 -8.93 -5.36
CA GLN A 130 -23.40 -10.34 -5.02
C GLN A 130 -22.26 -10.56 -4.03
N THR A 131 -22.51 -11.48 -3.09
CA THR A 131 -21.52 -11.97 -2.12
C THR A 131 -21.29 -13.45 -2.37
N VAL A 132 -20.05 -13.81 -2.68
CA VAL A 132 -19.59 -15.20 -2.79
C VAL A 132 -19.08 -15.63 -1.42
N GLN A 133 -19.60 -16.74 -0.90
CA GLN A 133 -19.11 -17.33 0.34
C GLN A 133 -17.83 -18.11 0.07
N LEU A 134 -16.87 -17.99 0.98
CA LEU A 134 -15.59 -18.70 0.95
C LEU A 134 -15.41 -19.42 2.30
N SER A 135 -14.48 -20.36 2.36
CA SER A 135 -14.18 -21.16 3.55
C SER A 135 -13.94 -20.31 4.80
N GLY A 136 -14.29 -20.88 5.96
CA GLY A 136 -14.11 -20.23 7.25
C GLY A 136 -14.91 -18.94 7.41
N SER A 137 -16.10 -18.85 6.82
CA SER A 137 -16.99 -17.67 6.85
C SER A 137 -16.41 -16.42 6.19
N ALA A 138 -15.41 -16.58 5.32
CA ALA A 138 -14.88 -15.50 4.52
C ALA A 138 -15.82 -15.18 3.35
N THR A 139 -15.70 -13.99 2.78
CA THR A 139 -16.57 -13.53 1.69
C THR A 139 -15.82 -12.77 0.62
N ALA A 140 -16.26 -12.87 -0.63
CA ALA A 140 -15.90 -11.97 -1.72
C ALA A 140 -17.16 -11.23 -2.20
N LYS A 141 -17.26 -9.92 -1.94
CA LYS A 141 -18.42 -9.11 -2.29
C LYS A 141 -18.10 -8.11 -3.40
N ARG A 142 -18.79 -8.19 -4.54
CA ARG A 142 -18.70 -7.18 -5.60
C ARG A 142 -19.54 -5.97 -5.19
N VAL A 143 -18.88 -4.89 -4.79
CA VAL A 143 -19.57 -3.72 -4.21
C VAL A 143 -20.01 -2.70 -5.24
N SER A 144 -19.43 -2.71 -6.44
CA SER A 144 -19.83 -1.90 -7.59
C SER A 144 -19.39 -2.57 -8.89
N ALA A 145 -19.68 -1.94 -10.03
CA ALA A 145 -19.20 -2.40 -11.33
C ALA A 145 -17.66 -2.56 -11.38
N ASN A 146 -16.93 -1.78 -10.57
CA ASN A 146 -15.49 -1.59 -10.62
C ASN A 146 -14.77 -1.85 -9.28
N SER A 147 -15.44 -2.44 -8.30
CA SER A 147 -14.83 -2.71 -7.00
C SER A 147 -15.37 -3.97 -6.34
N LEU A 148 -14.47 -4.65 -5.63
CA LEU A 148 -14.72 -5.87 -4.87
C LEU A 148 -13.99 -5.81 -3.53
N ILE A 149 -14.51 -6.53 -2.53
CA ILE A 149 -13.86 -6.73 -1.24
C ILE A 149 -13.82 -8.21 -0.94
N VAL A 150 -12.63 -8.76 -0.67
CA VAL A 150 -12.46 -10.06 -0.01
C VAL A 150 -12.25 -9.83 1.48
N SER A 151 -13.04 -10.48 2.33
CA SER A 151 -13.00 -10.34 3.80
C SER A 151 -12.84 -11.69 4.46
N ALA A 152 -11.80 -11.86 5.27
CA ALA A 152 -11.53 -13.07 6.03
C ALA A 152 -11.98 -12.95 7.50
N LYS A 153 -12.21 -14.09 8.15
CA LYS A 153 -12.66 -14.17 9.56
C LYS A 153 -11.64 -13.58 10.54
N ASN A 154 -10.35 -13.66 10.23
CA ASN A 154 -9.26 -13.06 11.00
C ASN A 154 -9.20 -11.51 10.91
N GLY A 155 -10.11 -10.89 10.16
CA GLY A 155 -10.21 -9.44 10.00
C GLY A 155 -9.34 -8.86 8.87
N ALA A 156 -8.66 -9.68 8.08
CA ALA A 156 -8.00 -9.22 6.86
C ALA A 156 -9.06 -8.88 5.78
N HIS A 157 -8.93 -7.70 5.18
CA HIS A 157 -9.81 -7.23 4.11
C HIS A 157 -8.98 -6.69 2.94
N LEU A 158 -9.07 -7.35 1.78
CA LEU A 158 -8.53 -6.81 0.52
C LEU A 158 -9.63 -6.09 -0.25
N THR A 159 -9.52 -4.78 -0.39
CA THR A 159 -10.34 -4.00 -1.31
C THR A 159 -9.59 -3.84 -2.63
N ALA A 160 -10.22 -4.28 -3.71
CA ALA A 160 -9.79 -4.03 -5.08
C ALA A 160 -10.71 -3.00 -5.74
N THR A 161 -10.14 -2.02 -6.43
CA THR A 161 -10.86 -1.12 -7.32
C THR A 161 -10.13 -1.05 -8.64
N TRP A 162 -10.82 -1.21 -9.76
CA TRP A 162 -10.19 -1.25 -11.08
C TRP A 162 -10.82 -0.28 -12.05
N HIS A 163 -10.01 0.21 -12.98
CA HIS A 163 -10.48 0.92 -14.16
C HIS A 163 -10.05 0.14 -15.40
N ARG A 164 -11.03 -0.20 -16.23
CA ARG A 164 -10.83 -1.00 -17.45
C ARG A 164 -11.41 -0.25 -18.64
N ASN A 165 -10.65 -0.21 -19.73
CA ASN A 165 -11.11 0.25 -21.02
C ASN A 165 -10.40 -0.59 -22.10
N PRO A 166 -11.12 -1.35 -22.94
CA PRO A 166 -10.53 -2.14 -24.02
C PRO A 166 -9.56 -1.36 -24.91
N ALA A 167 -9.86 -0.09 -25.21
CA ALA A 167 -9.01 0.78 -26.02
C ALA A 167 -7.64 1.09 -25.39
N PHE A 168 -7.45 0.80 -24.10
CA PHE A 168 -6.14 0.98 -23.46
C PHE A 168 -5.13 -0.07 -23.89
N ARG A 169 -5.56 -1.22 -24.43
CA ARG A 169 -4.65 -2.28 -24.83
C ARG A 169 -3.66 -1.81 -25.89
N SER A 170 -4.13 -1.18 -26.97
CA SER A 170 -3.27 -0.68 -28.05
C SER A 170 -2.37 0.48 -27.57
N ARG A 171 -2.90 1.36 -26.72
CA ARG A 171 -2.19 2.58 -26.30
C ARG A 171 -1.21 2.38 -25.14
N TYR A 172 -1.51 1.46 -24.23
CA TYR A 172 -0.76 1.27 -22.98
C TYR A 172 -0.23 -0.15 -22.78
N GLY A 173 -0.67 -1.15 -23.53
CA GLY A 173 -0.26 -2.55 -23.36
C GLY A 173 -1.08 -3.31 -22.31
N SER A 174 -2.02 -2.65 -21.64
CA SER A 174 -2.93 -3.26 -20.66
C SER A 174 -4.37 -2.80 -20.88
N PHE A 175 -5.34 -3.63 -20.50
CA PHE A 175 -6.77 -3.32 -20.54
C PHE A 175 -7.20 -2.39 -19.40
N GLY A 176 -6.38 -2.26 -18.36
CA GLY A 176 -6.73 -1.51 -17.17
C GLY A 176 -5.66 -1.54 -16.09
N HIS A 177 -6.02 -0.99 -14.93
CA HIS A 177 -5.20 -1.07 -13.71
C HIS A 177 -6.09 -1.31 -12.49
N ILE A 178 -5.50 -1.90 -11.45
CA ILE A 178 -6.14 -2.20 -10.17
C ILE A 178 -5.43 -1.46 -9.03
N SER A 179 -6.20 -0.81 -8.17
CA SER A 179 -5.77 -0.33 -6.86
C SER A 179 -6.13 -1.37 -5.81
N LEU A 180 -5.14 -1.83 -5.06
CA LEU A 180 -5.25 -2.86 -4.02
C LEU A 180 -4.96 -2.26 -2.66
N ILE A 181 -5.84 -2.50 -1.70
CA ILE A 181 -5.73 -1.99 -0.34
C ILE A 181 -6.06 -3.10 0.63
N LEU A 182 -5.10 -3.41 1.49
CA LEU A 182 -5.22 -4.44 2.50
C LEU A 182 -5.28 -3.78 3.88
N ASP A 183 -6.44 -3.89 4.52
CA ASP A 183 -6.66 -3.50 5.92
C ASP A 183 -6.69 -4.77 6.78
N ALA A 184 -6.04 -4.74 7.94
CA ALA A 184 -6.05 -5.85 8.90
C ALA A 184 -5.91 -5.35 10.35
N PRO A 185 -6.39 -6.10 11.37
CA PRO A 185 -6.02 -5.85 12.76
C PRO A 185 -4.50 -5.81 12.92
N ARG A 186 -3.98 -4.92 13.77
CA ARG A 186 -2.54 -4.90 14.10
C ARG A 186 -2.05 -6.17 14.79
N SER A 187 -2.94 -6.88 15.47
CA SER A 187 -2.65 -8.18 16.10
C SER A 187 -2.39 -9.27 15.06
N LEU A 188 -3.01 -9.20 13.88
CA LEU A 188 -2.82 -10.19 12.82
C LEU A 188 -1.41 -10.09 12.25
N LYS A 189 -0.64 -11.18 12.37
CA LYS A 189 0.75 -11.25 11.92
C LYS A 189 0.83 -11.69 10.46
N PHE A 190 1.70 -11.03 9.71
CA PHE A 190 2.04 -11.38 8.33
C PHE A 190 3.47 -11.89 8.28
N SER A 191 3.70 -12.99 7.57
CA SER A 191 5.01 -13.65 7.45
C SER A 191 5.74 -13.26 6.17
N SER A 192 5.00 -12.99 5.09
CA SER A 192 5.60 -12.69 3.80
C SER A 192 4.82 -11.67 2.94
N GLY A 193 5.51 -11.08 1.96
CA GLY A 193 4.93 -10.25 0.91
C GLY A 193 5.33 -8.78 0.92
N LEU A 194 4.99 -8.10 -0.17
CA LEU A 194 5.30 -6.69 -0.42
C LEU A 194 4.73 -5.76 0.66
N CYS A 195 3.59 -6.09 1.25
CA CYS A 195 3.03 -5.32 2.35
C CYS A 195 3.90 -5.30 3.62
N ILE A 196 4.89 -6.21 3.74
CA ILE A 196 5.84 -6.28 4.84
C ILE A 196 7.13 -5.56 4.48
N SER A 197 7.77 -5.96 3.37
CA SER A 197 9.13 -5.52 3.02
C SER A 197 9.35 -5.48 1.51
N ARG A 198 10.24 -4.60 1.07
CA ARG A 198 10.69 -4.49 -0.33
C ARG A 198 11.59 -5.65 -0.77
N GLU A 199 12.05 -6.49 0.15
CA GLU A 199 12.86 -7.67 -0.20
C GLU A 199 12.07 -8.69 -1.05
N TYR A 200 10.74 -8.69 -0.92
CA TYR A 200 9.86 -9.55 -1.70
C TYR A 200 9.75 -9.13 -3.18
N LEU A 201 10.35 -8.00 -3.58
CA LEU A 201 10.41 -7.56 -4.98
C LEU A 201 11.22 -8.49 -5.89
N SER A 202 12.09 -9.34 -5.33
CA SER A 202 12.83 -10.36 -6.07
C SER A 202 12.10 -11.70 -6.15
N ARG A 203 11.07 -11.92 -5.33
CA ARG A 203 10.38 -13.20 -5.20
C ARG A 203 9.20 -13.30 -6.17
N THR A 204 9.09 -14.44 -6.83
CA THR A 204 7.93 -14.78 -7.67
C THR A 204 6.87 -15.44 -6.80
N ALA A 205 5.61 -15.12 -7.02
CA ALA A 205 4.48 -15.74 -6.33
C ALA A 205 3.86 -16.83 -7.20
N ARG A 206 3.54 -18.01 -6.64
CA ARG A 206 2.97 -19.16 -7.37
C ARG A 206 1.76 -19.74 -6.66
N GLY A 207 0.87 -20.42 -7.40
CA GLY A 207 -0.18 -21.27 -6.81
C GLY A 207 -1.40 -20.55 -6.22
N VAL A 208 -1.61 -19.27 -6.54
CA VAL A 208 -2.81 -18.51 -6.13
C VAL A 208 -3.51 -17.85 -7.33
N LEU A 209 -2.79 -17.23 -8.27
CA LEU A 209 -3.39 -16.85 -9.55
C LEU A 209 -3.54 -18.10 -10.42
N HIS A 210 -4.69 -18.26 -11.09
CA HIS A 210 -5.02 -19.47 -11.86
C HIS A 210 -4.03 -19.77 -12.99
N ASN A 211 -3.40 -18.73 -13.55
CA ASN A 211 -2.47 -18.83 -14.66
C ASN A 211 -1.15 -18.11 -14.34
N HIS A 212 -0.20 -18.78 -13.70
CA HIS A 212 1.04 -18.15 -13.24
C HIS A 212 1.80 -17.36 -14.33
N VAL A 213 2.21 -16.14 -14.01
CA VAL A 213 3.10 -15.32 -14.84
C VAL A 213 4.42 -15.09 -14.12
N HIS A 214 5.49 -15.64 -14.70
CA HIS A 214 6.84 -15.48 -14.17
C HIS A 214 7.27 -14.02 -14.11
N ARG A 215 7.93 -13.68 -13.01
CA ARG A 215 8.53 -12.37 -12.81
C ARG A 215 9.54 -12.08 -13.91
N ARG A 216 9.40 -10.90 -14.52
CA ARG A 216 10.40 -10.30 -15.40
C ARG A 216 10.64 -8.87 -14.97
N VAL A 217 11.91 -8.52 -14.75
CA VAL A 217 12.29 -7.13 -14.46
C VAL A 217 12.61 -6.46 -15.78
N GLU A 218 11.62 -5.78 -16.37
CA GLU A 218 11.85 -4.95 -17.56
C GLU A 218 12.44 -3.57 -17.15
N ARG A 219 13.55 -3.55 -16.40
CA ARG A 219 14.26 -2.28 -16.13
C ARG A 219 15.16 -1.93 -17.30
N ARG A 220 14.57 -1.55 -18.44
CA ARG A 220 15.36 -0.98 -19.55
C ARG A 220 15.63 0.52 -19.35
N VAL A 221 14.76 1.27 -18.65
CA VAL A 221 14.90 2.73 -18.50
C VAL A 221 14.31 3.21 -17.16
N LYS A 222 15.07 3.94 -16.34
CA LYS A 222 14.50 4.69 -15.20
C LYS A 222 13.65 5.85 -15.73
N PRO A 223 12.40 6.05 -15.27
CA PRO A 223 11.61 7.21 -15.69
C PRO A 223 12.38 8.52 -15.45
N LYS A 224 12.41 9.41 -16.45
CA LYS A 224 13.02 10.74 -16.29
C LYS A 224 12.35 11.46 -15.11
N LYS A 225 13.16 12.08 -14.24
CA LYS A 225 12.62 12.88 -13.14
C LYS A 225 11.76 14.02 -13.71
N PRO A 226 10.57 14.28 -13.16
CA PRO A 226 9.71 15.33 -13.66
C PRO A 226 10.30 16.73 -13.40
N THR A 227 10.09 17.63 -14.35
CA THR A 227 10.48 19.05 -14.21
C THR A 227 9.66 19.76 -13.12
N LYS A 228 10.19 20.87 -12.58
CA LYS A 228 9.47 21.73 -11.62
C LYS A 228 8.12 22.20 -12.20
N LYS A 229 8.06 22.51 -13.50
CA LYS A 229 6.84 22.93 -14.22
C LYS A 229 5.79 21.82 -14.26
N GLN A 230 6.19 20.59 -14.59
CA GLN A 230 5.31 19.42 -14.56
C GLN A 230 4.77 19.17 -13.15
N LEU A 231 5.63 19.19 -12.13
CA LEU A 231 5.22 19.03 -10.73
C LEU A 231 4.22 20.11 -10.29
N LYS A 232 4.44 21.38 -10.65
CA LYS A 232 3.53 22.49 -10.32
C LYS A 232 2.15 22.27 -10.95
N ARG A 233 2.11 21.90 -12.23
CA ARG A 233 0.86 21.60 -12.97
C ARG A 233 0.12 20.39 -12.38
N ALA A 234 0.81 19.28 -12.16
CA ALA A 234 0.26 18.07 -11.58
C ALA A 234 -0.32 18.32 -10.17
N ARG A 235 0.43 19.00 -9.30
CA ARG A 235 -0.05 19.38 -7.96
C ARG A 235 -1.31 20.26 -8.02
N LYS A 236 -1.37 21.22 -8.95
CA LYS A 236 -2.56 22.07 -9.14
C LYS A 236 -3.77 21.23 -9.57
N ALA A 237 -3.59 20.29 -10.50
CA ALA A 237 -4.65 19.38 -10.94
C ALA A 237 -5.19 18.51 -9.79
N CYS A 238 -4.29 17.89 -9.01
CA CYS A 238 -4.68 17.07 -7.85
C CYS A 238 -5.41 17.87 -6.77
N ARG A 239 -5.00 19.11 -6.49
CA ARG A 239 -5.72 20.01 -5.58
C ARG A 239 -7.12 20.34 -6.10
N LYS A 240 -7.24 20.68 -7.39
CA LYS A 240 -8.52 20.95 -8.04
C LYS A 240 -9.47 19.74 -8.03
N ALA A 241 -8.94 18.52 -8.05
CA ALA A 241 -9.74 17.30 -7.90
C ALA A 241 -10.27 17.11 -6.47
N GLY A 242 -9.75 17.85 -5.47
CA GLY A 242 -10.16 17.76 -4.07
C GLY A 242 -9.16 17.07 -3.14
N LEU A 243 -7.97 16.68 -3.63
CA LEU A 243 -6.94 16.07 -2.79
C LEU A 243 -6.15 17.11 -2.00
N LYS A 244 -6.03 16.90 -0.70
CA LYS A 244 -5.24 17.75 0.21
C LYS A 244 -4.02 16.98 0.70
N LYS A 245 -2.80 17.42 0.33
CA LYS A 245 -1.53 16.78 0.73
C LYS A 245 -1.41 16.54 2.24
N LYS A 246 -1.85 17.51 3.07
CA LYS A 246 -1.83 17.38 4.53
C LYS A 246 -2.77 16.30 5.06
N LYS A 247 -3.93 16.10 4.42
CA LYS A 247 -4.94 15.12 4.87
C LYS A 247 -4.67 13.73 4.29
N ASN A 248 -4.36 13.65 3.00
CA ASN A 248 -4.17 12.41 2.25
C ASN A 248 -2.83 12.45 1.50
N PRO A 249 -1.69 12.37 2.20
CA PRO A 249 -0.38 12.50 1.56
C PRO A 249 -0.15 11.43 0.49
N ASN A 250 -0.55 10.18 0.73
CA ASN A 250 -0.36 9.07 -0.21
C ASN A 250 -1.13 9.29 -1.51
N ALA A 251 -2.44 9.48 -1.41
CA ALA A 251 -3.30 9.77 -2.56
C ALA A 251 -2.84 11.02 -3.33
N PHE A 252 -2.36 12.04 -2.63
CA PHE A 252 -1.82 13.23 -3.27
C PHE A 252 -0.54 12.93 -4.05
N HIS A 253 0.37 12.13 -3.49
CA HIS A 253 1.60 11.74 -4.17
C HIS A 253 1.34 10.85 -5.39
N ALA A 254 0.47 9.83 -5.25
CA ALA A 254 0.04 8.97 -6.36
C ALA A 254 -0.61 9.79 -7.49
N CYS A 255 -1.56 10.67 -7.16
CA CYS A 255 -2.19 11.54 -8.15
C CYS A 255 -1.17 12.41 -8.91
N VAL A 256 -0.13 12.92 -8.23
CA VAL A 256 0.90 13.73 -8.89
C VAL A 256 1.71 12.89 -9.89
N ALA A 257 2.08 11.65 -9.53
CA ALA A 257 2.76 10.73 -10.42
C ALA A 257 1.90 10.38 -11.64
N ASP A 258 0.64 10.01 -11.41
CA ASP A 258 -0.35 9.69 -12.45
C ASP A 258 -0.54 10.84 -13.44
N GLN A 259 -0.65 12.08 -12.94
CA GLN A 259 -0.77 13.28 -13.78
C GLN A 259 0.43 13.48 -14.72
N ILE A 260 1.63 13.14 -14.23
CA ILE A 260 2.88 13.26 -15.00
C ILE A 260 2.95 12.17 -16.07
N LEU A 261 2.58 10.95 -15.73
CA LEU A 261 2.69 9.78 -16.61
C LEU A 261 1.57 9.71 -17.66
N ALA A 262 0.34 10.02 -17.26
CA ALA A 262 -0.86 9.84 -18.08
C ALA A 262 -1.24 11.10 -18.91
N GLY A 263 -0.68 12.26 -18.58
CA GLY A 263 -1.02 13.54 -19.19
C GLY A 263 -2.34 14.13 -18.69
N LYS A 264 -2.70 15.32 -19.20
CA LYS A 264 -3.73 16.20 -18.60
C LYS A 264 -5.14 15.60 -18.54
N LYS A 265 -5.62 14.97 -19.62
CA LYS A 265 -6.98 14.44 -19.71
C LYS A 265 -7.13 13.20 -18.81
N LEU A 266 -6.34 12.17 -19.08
CA LEU A 266 -6.41 10.90 -18.37
C LEU A 266 -6.01 11.05 -16.89
N GLY A 267 -5.01 11.88 -16.59
CA GLY A 267 -4.63 12.17 -15.21
C GLY A 267 -5.77 12.81 -14.41
N LYS A 268 -6.60 13.67 -15.03
CA LYS A 268 -7.75 14.29 -14.35
C LYS A 268 -8.78 13.24 -13.96
N ASP A 269 -9.01 12.25 -14.81
CA ASP A 269 -9.92 11.14 -14.53
C ASP A 269 -9.37 10.25 -13.40
N PHE A 270 -8.08 9.94 -13.43
CA PHE A 270 -7.41 9.23 -12.33
C PHE A 270 -7.51 10.00 -11.00
N ALA A 271 -7.29 11.31 -11.01
CA ALA A 271 -7.42 12.14 -9.82
C ALA A 271 -8.84 12.10 -9.21
N LYS A 272 -9.89 12.14 -10.04
CA LYS A 272 -11.28 11.99 -9.59
C LYS A 272 -11.53 10.59 -8.99
N THR A 273 -11.01 9.55 -9.64
CA THR A 273 -11.12 8.16 -9.16
C THR A 273 -10.43 8.01 -7.80
N ILE A 274 -9.21 8.52 -7.64
CA ILE A 274 -8.48 8.50 -6.36
C ILE A 274 -9.31 9.15 -5.25
N VAL A 275 -9.95 10.30 -5.50
CA VAL A 275 -10.79 10.98 -4.50
C VAL A 275 -12.01 10.14 -4.10
N LYS A 276 -12.66 9.50 -5.08
CA LYS A 276 -13.79 8.59 -4.80
C LYS A 276 -13.34 7.39 -3.98
N VAL A 277 -12.22 6.79 -4.35
CA VAL A 277 -11.60 5.65 -3.67
C VAL A 277 -11.23 6.01 -2.22
N GLU A 278 -10.57 7.14 -1.99
CA GLU A 278 -10.23 7.64 -0.65
C GLU A 278 -11.47 7.85 0.25
N LYS A 279 -12.57 8.39 -0.31
CA LYS A 279 -13.82 8.56 0.45
C LYS A 279 -14.40 7.20 0.85
N LEU A 280 -14.45 6.25 -0.08
CA LEU A 280 -14.94 4.89 0.16
C LEU A 280 -14.07 4.16 1.18
N GLU A 281 -12.75 4.29 1.08
CA GLU A 281 -11.79 3.74 2.04
C GLU A 281 -11.98 4.31 3.44
N LYS A 282 -12.16 5.62 3.57
CA LYS A 282 -12.38 6.25 4.89
C LYS A 282 -13.64 5.69 5.55
N LYS A 283 -14.72 5.48 4.78
CA LYS A 283 -15.96 4.85 5.26
C LYS A 283 -15.71 3.40 5.69
N LYS A 284 -15.04 2.60 4.87
CA LYS A 284 -14.71 1.19 5.17
C LYS A 284 -13.78 1.05 6.38
N SER A 285 -12.74 1.89 6.49
CA SER A 285 -11.78 1.86 7.59
C SER A 285 -12.45 2.04 8.95
N LYS A 286 -13.46 2.92 9.07
CA LYS A 286 -14.24 3.04 10.32
C LYS A 286 -14.94 1.73 10.70
N LYS A 287 -15.57 1.06 9.73
CA LYS A 287 -16.23 -0.24 9.92
C LYS A 287 -15.21 -1.30 10.36
N TRP A 288 -14.09 -1.40 9.65
CA TRP A 288 -13.03 -2.36 9.95
C TRP A 288 -12.37 -2.13 11.31
N LYS A 289 -12.21 -0.87 11.76
CA LYS A 289 -11.73 -0.57 13.12
C LYS A 289 -12.68 -1.12 14.18
N LYS A 290 -14.00 -0.99 13.99
CA LYS A 290 -14.99 -1.55 14.92
C LYS A 290 -14.90 -3.08 14.97
N GLN A 291 -14.73 -3.73 13.82
CA GLN A 291 -14.58 -5.18 13.76
C GLN A 291 -13.26 -5.67 14.37
N ALA A 292 -12.14 -5.03 14.05
CA ALA A 292 -10.84 -5.37 14.63
C ALA A 292 -10.83 -5.26 16.15
N ARG A 293 -11.48 -4.22 16.73
CA ARG A 293 -11.66 -4.10 18.19
C ARG A 293 -12.43 -5.28 18.79
N LYS A 294 -13.43 -5.81 18.08
CA LYS A 294 -14.18 -7.00 18.54
C LYS A 294 -13.33 -8.27 18.46
N ILE A 295 -12.52 -8.40 17.43
CA ILE A 295 -11.61 -9.54 17.26
C ILE A 295 -10.54 -9.55 18.35
N ILE A 296 -9.95 -8.39 18.68
CA ILE A 296 -8.91 -8.27 19.71
C ILE A 296 -9.45 -8.49 21.13
N LYS A 297 -10.74 -8.27 21.36
CA LYS A 297 -11.40 -8.48 22.67
C LYS A 297 -11.81 -9.95 22.92
N LYS A 298 -11.81 -10.78 21.88
CA LYS A 298 -12.11 -12.21 21.96
C LYS A 298 -10.81 -12.98 22.04
#